data_AF-A0A957UPJ7-F1
#
_entry.id   AF-A0A957UPJ7-F1
#
_cell.length_a   1.000
_cell.length_b   1.000
_cell.length_c   1.000
_cell.angle_alpha   90.00
_cell.angle_beta   90.00
_cell.angle_gamma   90.00
#
_symmetry.space_group_name_H-M   'P 1'
#
loop_
_entity.id
_entity.type
_entity.pdbx_description
1 polymer ?
#
loop_
_entity_poly.entity_id
_entity_poly.type
_entity_poly.pdbx_seq_one_letter_code
_entity_poly.pdbx_strand_id
1 'polypeptide(L)'
;WGYKLLQQLASDDVPRNLLHCDLINRNVLVDGAKLSGVFDWGCSIYGDHLYELAWFEFWAPWMPQLDIAYLREALAQRWREVGYAPHNQAARLATCYLHIGLDHLAYNAYTGDWETLKATARQMHLLVKE
;
A
#
# COMPACT_ATOMS: atom_id res chain seq x y z
N TRP A 1 2.77 17.04 9.84
CA TRP A 1 1.33 16.75 9.89
C TRP A 1 1.09 15.25 9.84
N GLY A 2 1.71 14.53 8.89
CA GLY A 2 1.53 13.08 8.69
C GLY A 2 1.74 12.25 9.95
N TYR A 3 2.86 12.42 10.66
CA TYR A 3 3.11 11.68 11.91
C TYR A 3 2.02 11.87 12.97
N LYS A 4 1.59 13.12 13.22
CA LYS A 4 0.52 13.41 14.18
C LYS A 4 -0.80 12.77 13.76
N LEU A 5 -1.12 12.78 12.46
CA LEU A 5 -2.33 12.15 11.93
C LEU A 5 -2.25 10.63 12.02
N LEU A 6 -1.08 10.04 11.77
CA LEU A 6 -0.86 8.61 11.94
C LEU A 6 -1.10 8.19 13.40
N GLN A 7 -0.59 8.96 14.37
CA GLN A 7 -0.87 8.70 15.79
C GLN A 7 -2.37 8.77 16.15
N GLN A 8 -3.17 9.53 15.40
CA GLN A 8 -4.61 9.66 15.64
C GLN A 8 -5.41 8.52 14.97
N LEU A 9 -4.98 8.04 13.81
CA LEU A 9 -5.71 7.05 13.01
C LEU A 9 -5.25 5.61 13.23
N ALA A 10 -4.01 5.41 13.70
CA ALA A 10 -3.48 4.08 13.96
C ALA A 10 -4.32 3.36 15.02
N SER A 11 -4.63 2.10 14.75
CA SER A 11 -5.44 1.25 15.61
C SER A 11 -4.88 -0.16 15.60
N ASP A 12 -4.89 -0.82 16.77
CA ASP A 12 -4.58 -2.24 16.90
C ASP A 12 -5.77 -3.14 16.53
N ASP A 13 -6.97 -2.55 16.39
CA ASP A 13 -8.20 -3.25 15.98
C ASP A 13 -8.27 -3.42 14.46
N VAL A 14 -7.28 -4.12 13.91
CA VAL A 14 -7.20 -4.48 12.49
C VAL A 14 -6.93 -5.97 12.34
N PRO A 15 -7.44 -6.63 11.27
CA PRO A 15 -7.13 -8.02 11.00
C PRO A 15 -5.62 -8.21 10.79
N ARG A 16 -5.01 -9.20 11.46
CA ARG A 16 -3.59 -9.55 11.29
C ARG A 16 -3.43 -10.57 10.17
N ASN A 17 -2.87 -10.13 9.06
CA ASN A 17 -2.62 -10.92 7.86
C ASN A 17 -1.13 -10.88 7.54
N LEU A 18 -0.63 -11.93 6.89
CA LEU A 18 0.70 -11.90 6.29
C LEU A 18 0.67 -10.98 5.08
N LEU A 19 1.58 -10.01 5.05
CA LEU A 19 1.74 -9.03 3.98
C LEU A 19 3.12 -9.23 3.34
N HIS A 20 3.22 -8.95 2.04
CA HIS A 20 4.48 -8.99 1.30
C HIS A 20 5.21 -7.64 1.36
N CYS A 21 4.48 -6.53 1.24
CA CYS A 21 5.01 -5.17 1.29
C CYS A 21 6.08 -4.80 0.24
N ASP A 22 6.17 -5.55 -0.87
CA ASP A 22 7.06 -5.20 -2.00
C ASP A 22 6.67 -5.86 -3.33
N LEU A 23 5.38 -6.06 -3.61
CA LEU A 23 4.94 -6.82 -4.80
C LEU A 23 5.21 -6.10 -6.13
N ILE A 24 5.49 -4.79 -6.11
CA ILE A 24 5.70 -3.97 -7.30
C ILE A 24 7.15 -4.00 -7.82
N ASN A 25 8.09 -4.54 -7.06
CA ASN A 25 9.52 -4.52 -7.38
C ASN A 25 9.95 -5.78 -8.15
N ARG A 26 9.15 -6.18 -9.15
CA ARG A 26 9.38 -7.39 -9.97
C ARG A 26 9.40 -8.70 -9.17
N ASN A 27 8.73 -8.69 -8.01
CA ASN A 27 8.64 -9.84 -7.09
C ASN A 27 7.52 -10.84 -7.45
N VAL A 28 6.86 -10.62 -8.58
CA VAL A 28 5.79 -11.46 -9.10
C VAL A 28 6.17 -11.96 -10.50
N LEU A 29 6.16 -13.28 -10.68
CA LEU A 29 6.36 -13.93 -11.98
C LEU A 29 5.02 -14.24 -12.62
N VAL A 30 4.94 -14.05 -13.93
CA VAL A 30 3.77 -14.35 -14.76
C VAL A 30 4.19 -15.33 -15.86
N ASP A 31 3.40 -16.38 -16.07
CA ASP A 31 3.46 -17.27 -17.23
C ASP A 31 2.15 -17.14 -18.02
N GLY A 32 2.25 -16.58 -19.23
CA GLY A 32 1.09 -16.19 -20.03
C GLY A 32 0.19 -15.18 -19.30
N ALA A 33 -1.04 -15.60 -18.98
CA ALA A 33 -2.03 -14.79 -18.27
C ALA A 33 -2.19 -15.18 -16.79
N LYS A 34 -1.25 -15.96 -16.23
CA LYS A 34 -1.34 -16.48 -14.85
C LYS A 34 -0.11 -16.09 -14.04
N LEU A 35 -0.33 -15.75 -12.77
CA LEU A 35 0.76 -15.65 -11.80
C LEU A 35 1.36 -17.03 -11.58
N SER A 36 2.68 -17.15 -11.71
CA SER A 36 3.43 -18.41 -11.58
C SER A 36 4.36 -18.43 -10.36
N GLY A 37 4.62 -17.28 -9.73
CA GLY A 37 5.40 -17.23 -8.49
C GLY A 37 5.39 -15.86 -7.82
N VAL A 38 5.63 -15.87 -6.52
CA VAL A 38 5.86 -14.67 -5.68
C VAL A 38 7.08 -14.95 -4.80
N PHE A 39 8.06 -14.05 -4.83
CA PHE A 39 9.35 -14.22 -4.16
C PHE A 39 9.79 -12.92 -3.49
N ASP A 40 10.90 -13.00 -2.74
CA ASP A 40 11.44 -11.88 -1.96
C ASP A 40 10.50 -11.35 -0.86
N TRP A 41 10.23 -12.22 0.12
CA TRP A 41 9.43 -11.90 1.30
C TRP A 41 10.24 -11.15 2.38
N GLY A 42 11.39 -10.56 2.04
CA GLY A 42 12.28 -9.89 3.00
C GLY A 42 11.64 -8.71 3.73
N CYS A 43 10.68 -8.05 3.08
CA CYS A 43 9.90 -6.94 3.63
C CYS A 43 8.58 -7.38 4.27
N SER A 44 8.33 -8.69 4.37
CA SER A 44 7.05 -9.19 4.87
C SER A 44 6.81 -8.83 6.34
N ILE A 45 5.56 -8.49 6.65
CA ILE A 45 5.12 -8.15 7.99
C ILE A 45 3.76 -8.78 8.28
N TYR A 46 3.34 -8.76 9.55
CA TYR A 46 1.95 -8.98 9.92
C TYR A 46 1.22 -7.66 10.08
N GLY A 47 0.08 -7.50 9.42
CA GLY A 47 -0.69 -6.28 9.50
C GLY A 47 -2.02 -6.34 8.78
N ASP A 48 -2.58 -5.15 8.56
CA ASP A 48 -3.83 -4.97 7.83
C ASP A 48 -3.66 -5.34 6.35
N HIS A 49 -4.48 -6.24 5.82
CA HIS A 49 -4.46 -6.60 4.39
C HIS A 49 -4.75 -5.41 3.46
N LEU A 50 -5.37 -4.33 3.94
CA LEU A 50 -5.52 -3.10 3.16
C LEU A 50 -4.18 -2.43 2.84
N TYR A 51 -3.11 -2.77 3.57
CA TYR A 51 -1.78 -2.25 3.31
C TYR A 51 -1.25 -2.65 1.93
N GLU A 52 -1.60 -3.83 1.41
CA GLU A 52 -1.21 -4.24 0.06
C GLU A 52 -1.89 -3.37 -1.01
N LEU A 53 -3.20 -3.13 -0.88
CA LEU A 53 -3.90 -2.19 -1.77
C LEU A 53 -3.28 -0.80 -1.67
N ALA A 54 -3.02 -0.34 -0.44
CA ALA A 54 -2.42 0.95 -0.21
C ALA A 54 -1.02 1.06 -0.85
N TRP A 55 -0.24 -0.03 -0.84
CA TRP A 55 1.07 -0.10 -1.50
C TRP A 55 0.96 0.12 -3.01
N PHE A 56 0.05 -0.59 -3.67
CA PHE A 56 -0.19 -0.42 -5.11
C PHE A 56 -0.64 1.01 -5.45
N GLU A 57 -1.60 1.55 -4.71
CA GLU A 57 -2.11 2.91 -4.93
C GLU A 57 -1.07 3.99 -4.66
N PHE A 58 -0.25 3.79 -3.63
CA PHE A 58 0.83 4.72 -3.29
C PHE A 58 1.83 4.82 -4.44
N TRP A 59 2.24 3.70 -5.01
CA TRP A 59 3.27 3.67 -6.05
C TRP A 59 2.75 3.78 -7.49
N ALA A 60 1.43 3.80 -7.69
CA ALA A 60 0.80 3.90 -9.00
C ALA A 60 1.38 5.02 -9.92
N PRO A 61 1.71 6.24 -9.43
CA PRO A 61 2.28 7.28 -10.29
C PRO A 61 3.62 6.90 -10.94
N TRP A 62 4.36 5.95 -10.36
CA TRP A 62 5.63 5.45 -10.90
C TRP A 62 5.46 4.15 -11.71
N MET A 63 4.25 3.58 -11.72
CA MET A 63 3.93 2.30 -12.34
C MET A 63 2.76 2.48 -13.33
N PRO A 64 2.98 3.12 -14.49
CA PRO A 64 1.89 3.49 -15.39
C PRO A 64 1.16 2.30 -16.04
N GLN A 65 1.70 1.08 -15.92
CA GLN A 65 1.03 -0.14 -16.38
C GLN A 65 0.06 -0.73 -15.35
N LEU A 66 0.03 -0.20 -14.13
CA LEU A 66 -0.81 -0.72 -13.05
C LEU A 66 -2.21 -0.11 -13.11
N ASP A 67 -3.20 -0.94 -13.41
CA ASP A 67 -4.61 -0.53 -13.38
C ASP A 67 -5.17 -0.62 -11.95
N ILE A 68 -5.08 0.49 -11.22
CA ILE A 68 -5.58 0.60 -9.84
C ILE A 68 -7.10 0.48 -9.76
N ALA A 69 -7.83 1.01 -10.75
CA ALA A 69 -9.29 0.95 -10.75
C ALA A 69 -9.75 -0.50 -10.86
N TYR A 70 -9.14 -1.26 -11.78
CA TYR A 70 -9.38 -2.69 -11.92
C TYR A 70 -9.01 -3.46 -10.64
N LEU A 71 -7.86 -3.17 -10.03
CA LEU A 71 -7.45 -3.82 -8.77
C LEU A 71 -8.46 -3.57 -7.64
N ARG A 72 -8.93 -2.33 -7.47
CA ARG A 72 -9.94 -1.97 -6.45
C ARG A 72 -11.25 -2.72 -6.70
N GLU A 73 -11.70 -2.78 -7.95
CA GLU A 73 -12.92 -3.49 -8.31
C GLU A 73 -12.80 -5.00 -8.04
N ALA A 74 -11.68 -5.61 -8.43
CA ALA A 74 -11.40 -7.02 -8.20
C ALA A 74 -11.37 -7.36 -6.70
N LEU A 75 -10.74 -6.53 -5.87
CA LEU A 75 -10.74 -6.70 -4.41
C LEU A 75 -12.13 -6.53 -3.82
N ALA A 76 -12.89 -5.51 -4.25
CA ALA A 76 -14.25 -5.28 -3.78
C ALA A 76 -15.18 -6.45 -4.14
N GLN A 77 -15.04 -6.99 -5.35
CA GLN A 77 -15.75 -8.19 -5.78
C GLN A 77 -15.37 -9.40 -4.91
N ARG A 78 -14.07 -9.62 -4.69
CA ARG A 78 -13.59 -10.72 -3.86
C ARG A 78 -14.12 -10.64 -2.43
N TRP A 79 -14.15 -9.44 -1.84
CA TRP A 79 -14.70 -9.23 -0.50
C TRP A 79 -16.20 -9.57 -0.43
N ARG A 80 -16.99 -9.16 -1.43
CA ARG A 80 -18.41 -9.54 -1.51
C ARG A 80 -18.60 -11.06 -1.57
N GLU A 81 -17.81 -11.75 -2.39
CA GLU A 81 -17.90 -13.21 -2.54
C GLU A 81 -17.64 -13.99 -1.25
N VAL A 82 -16.74 -13.48 -0.40
CA VAL A 82 -16.40 -14.11 0.88
C VAL A 82 -17.20 -13.52 2.06
N GLY A 83 -18.17 -12.65 1.79
CA GLY A 83 -18.98 -12.00 2.82
C GLY A 83 -18.19 -11.06 3.73
N TYR A 84 -17.07 -10.51 3.25
CA TYR A 84 -16.24 -9.57 3.99
C TYR A 84 -16.55 -8.12 3.58
N ALA A 85 -16.53 -7.22 4.54
CA ALA A 85 -16.55 -5.78 4.32
C ALA A 85 -15.52 -5.14 5.27
N PRO A 86 -14.49 -4.44 4.78
CA PRO A 86 -13.53 -3.80 5.66
C PRO A 86 -14.21 -2.72 6.49
N HIS A 87 -14.29 -2.91 7.81
CA HIS A 87 -14.74 -1.87 8.73
C HIS A 87 -13.73 -0.71 8.72
N ASN A 88 -14.22 0.52 8.87
CA ASN A 88 -13.40 1.74 8.92
C ASN A 88 -12.38 1.85 7.76
N GLN A 89 -12.75 1.36 6.57
CA GLN A 89 -11.83 1.20 5.43
C GLN A 89 -11.04 2.47 5.11
N ALA A 90 -11.70 3.64 5.08
CA ALA A 90 -11.04 4.91 4.76
C ALA A 90 -9.95 5.27 5.78
N ALA A 91 -10.24 5.15 7.08
CA ALA A 91 -9.25 5.43 8.12
C ALA A 91 -8.07 4.45 8.08
N ARG A 92 -8.35 3.16 7.82
CA ARG A 92 -7.32 2.12 7.69
C ARG A 92 -6.43 2.34 6.47
N LEU A 93 -6.99 2.69 5.32
CA LEU A 93 -6.23 3.06 4.12
C LEU A 93 -5.38 4.31 4.37
N ALA A 94 -5.96 5.36 4.98
CA ALA A 94 -5.23 6.57 5.35
C ALA A 94 -4.04 6.27 6.28
N THR A 95 -4.22 5.41 7.29
CA THR A 95 -3.13 4.91 8.15
C THR A 95 -2.05 4.20 7.34
N CYS A 96 -2.42 3.36 6.37
CA CYS A 96 -1.46 2.67 5.51
C CYS A 96 -0.67 3.65 4.63
N TYR A 97 -1.33 4.59 3.94
CA TYR A 97 -0.65 5.59 3.11
C TYR A 97 0.30 6.47 3.93
N LEU A 98 -0.10 6.84 5.16
CA LEU A 98 0.75 7.60 6.08
C LEU A 98 1.99 6.80 6.48
N HIS A 99 1.83 5.52 6.83
CA HIS A 99 2.95 4.67 7.20
C HIS A 99 3.92 4.50 6.02
N ILE A 100 3.42 4.11 4.85
CA ILE A 100 4.22 3.94 3.63
C ILE A 100 4.95 5.25 3.30
N GLY A 101 4.24 6.37 3.28
CA GLY A 101 4.83 7.66 2.96
C GLY A 101 5.91 8.08 3.96
N LEU A 102 5.66 8.00 5.26
CA LEU A 102 6.63 8.40 6.29
C LEU A 102 7.90 7.54 6.26
N ASP A 103 7.75 6.23 6.08
CA ASP A 103 8.87 5.29 5.98
C ASP A 103 9.76 5.62 4.75
N HIS A 104 9.14 5.82 3.59
CA HIS A 104 9.88 6.12 2.36
C HIS A 104 10.45 7.54 2.32
N LEU A 105 9.88 8.49 3.06
CA LEU A 105 10.53 9.79 3.28
C LEU A 105 11.85 9.63 4.03
N ALA A 106 11.89 8.78 5.06
CA ALA A 106 13.11 8.49 5.79
C ALA A 106 14.14 7.77 4.88
N TYR A 107 13.70 6.76 4.12
CA TYR A 107 14.55 6.04 3.18
C TYR A 107 15.14 6.95 2.10
N ASN A 108 14.32 7.76 1.43
CA ASN A 108 14.79 8.66 0.37
C ASN A 108 15.71 9.76 0.91
N ALA A 109 15.49 10.23 2.14
CA ALA A 109 16.42 11.16 2.80
C ALA A 109 17.77 10.49 3.07
N TYR A 110 17.76 9.24 3.52
CA TYR A 110 18.96 8.46 3.79
C TYR A 110 19.77 8.18 2.51
N THR A 111 19.12 7.86 1.39
CA THR A 111 19.79 7.63 0.10
C THR A 111 20.18 8.90 -0.64
N GLY A 112 19.68 10.06 -0.19
CA GLY A 112 19.94 11.36 -0.82
C GLY A 112 19.09 11.63 -2.06
N ASP A 113 18.02 10.86 -2.30
CA ASP A 113 17.09 11.07 -3.41
C ASP A 113 16.02 12.10 -3.04
N TRP A 114 16.42 13.37 -3.08
CA TRP A 114 15.55 14.50 -2.73
C TRP A 114 14.38 14.71 -3.70
N GLU A 115 14.53 14.32 -4.96
CA GLU A 115 13.44 14.45 -5.95
C GLU A 115 12.34 13.43 -5.66
N THR A 116 12.69 12.16 -5.46
CA THR A 116 11.73 11.12 -5.08
C THR A 116 11.14 11.41 -3.72
N LEU A 117 11.92 11.88 -2.74
CA LEU A 117 11.41 12.32 -1.43
C LEU A 117 10.28 13.34 -1.57
N LYS A 118 10.48 14.40 -2.37
CA LYS A 118 9.44 15.42 -2.61
C LYS A 118 8.21 14.82 -3.29
N ALA A 119 8.39 13.90 -4.23
CA ALA A 119 7.28 13.23 -4.93
C ALA A 119 6.49 12.30 -3.99
N THR A 120 7.17 11.50 -3.18
CA THR A 120 6.59 10.67 -2.10
C THR A 120 5.80 11.52 -1.10
N ALA A 121 6.33 12.66 -0.67
CA ALA A 121 5.64 13.57 0.24
C ALA A 121 4.32 14.09 -0.36
N ARG A 122 4.34 14.46 -1.64
CA ARG A 122 3.14 14.91 -2.37
C ARG A 122 2.12 13.79 -2.50
N GLN A 123 2.55 12.59 -2.89
CA GLN A 123 1.67 11.45 -3.06
C GLN A 123 0.98 11.05 -1.75
N MET A 124 1.74 10.99 -0.65
CA MET A 124 1.19 10.76 0.69
C MET A 124 0.10 11.79 1.04
N HIS A 125 0.32 13.07 0.71
CA HIS A 125 -0.66 14.13 0.98
C HIS A 125 -1.91 14.04 0.10
N LEU A 126 -1.78 13.60 -1.15
CA LEU A 126 -2.90 13.40 -2.06
C LEU A 126 -3.80 12.26 -1.58
N LEU A 127 -3.23 11.08 -1.35
CA LEU A 127 -3.97 9.88 -0.98
C LEU A 127 -4.65 9.96 0.40
N VAL A 128 -4.11 10.75 1.32
CA VAL A 128 -4.71 10.94 2.66
C VAL A 128 -5.86 11.96 2.63
N LYS A 129 -5.99 12.74 1.55
CA LYS A 129 -7.03 13.77 1.40
C LYS A 129 -8.22 13.35 0.53
N GLU A 130 -8.07 12.30 -0.27
CA GLU A 130 -9.14 11.66 -1.03
C GLU A 130 -10.03 10.80 -0.13
#